data_AF-Q3LBM9-F1
#
_entry.id   AF-Q3LBM9-F1
#
_cell.length_a   1.000
_cell.length_b   1.000
_cell.length_c   1.000
_cell.angle_alpha   90.00
_cell.angle_beta   90.00
_cell.angle_gamma   90.00
#
_symmetry.space_group_name_H-M   'P 1'
#
loop_
_entity.id
_entity.type
_entity.pdbx_description
1 polymer ?
#
loop_
_entity_poly.entity_id
_entity_poly.type
_entity_poly.pdbx_seq_one_letter_code
_entity_poly.pdbx_strand_id
1 'polypeptide(L)'
;ESIRKEQKEKNAFTFDELIYLATKLLERDFSLRDYFSSLYDYIFIDEFQDLTINQLNLIVYLNFKKNKGFFVGDFNQQINSFQGSDLNYSKDFLKLINAKYGCLKENYRNPKVILDSSNNLIEQKLSLNNREQGELLHETFS
;
A
#
# COMPACT_ATOMS: atom_id res chain seq x y z
N GLU A 1 21.98 -15.65 14.32
CA GLU A 1 21.66 -15.28 15.72
C GLU A 1 22.58 -14.22 16.33
N SER A 2 23.86 -14.08 15.95
CA SER A 2 24.74 -13.07 16.59
C SER A 2 24.35 -11.61 16.29
N ILE A 3 23.84 -11.31 15.08
CA ILE A 3 23.45 -9.95 14.67
C ILE A 3 22.31 -9.39 15.53
N ARG A 4 21.25 -10.16 15.79
CA ARG A 4 20.13 -9.71 16.64
C ARG A 4 20.54 -9.51 18.10
N LYS A 5 21.51 -10.30 18.58
CA LYS A 5 22.05 -10.15 19.94
C LYS A 5 22.85 -8.86 20.05
N GLU A 6 23.71 -8.58 19.07
CA GLU A 6 24.50 -7.35 19.01
C GLU A 6 23.61 -6.10 18.83
N GLN A 7 22.56 -6.18 18.01
CA GLN A 7 21.57 -5.11 17.85
C GLN A 7 20.87 -4.79 19.17
N LYS A 8 20.45 -5.82 19.93
CA LYS A 8 19.85 -5.64 21.26
C LYS A 8 20.80 -4.98 22.24
N GLU A 9 22.06 -5.39 22.27
CA GLU A 9 23.07 -4.79 23.16
C GLU A 9 23.33 -3.32 22.82
N LYS A 10 23.15 -2.93 21.56
CA LYS A 10 23.32 -1.56 21.06
C LYS A 10 22.02 -0.73 21.00
N ASN A 11 20.87 -1.29 21.42
CA ASN A 11 19.55 -0.68 21.21
C ASN A 11 19.32 -0.22 19.75
N ALA A 12 19.84 -0.98 18.78
CA ALA A 12 19.70 -0.69 17.36
C ALA A 12 18.52 -1.46 16.77
N PHE A 13 17.79 -0.82 15.85
CA PHE A 13 16.66 -1.40 15.14
C PHE A 13 16.85 -1.23 13.63
N THR A 14 16.39 -2.21 12.86
CA THR A 14 16.21 -2.03 11.41
C THR A 14 14.92 -1.26 11.12
N PHE A 15 14.77 -0.73 9.90
CA PHE A 15 13.53 -0.05 9.50
C PHE A 15 12.29 -0.95 9.58
N ASP A 16 12.41 -2.22 9.18
CA ASP A 16 11.31 -3.19 9.28
C ASP A 16 10.94 -3.47 10.74
N GLU A 17 11.94 -3.52 11.63
CA GLU A 17 11.70 -3.71 13.06
C GLU A 17 10.99 -2.51 13.67
N LEU A 18 11.30 -1.28 13.26
CA LEU A 18 10.59 -0.09 13.72
C LEU A 18 9.10 -0.16 13.35
N ILE A 19 8.77 -0.51 12.11
CA ILE A 19 7.37 -0.65 11.66
C ILE A 19 6.69 -1.76 12.46
N TYR A 20 7.33 -2.93 12.54
CA TYR A 20 6.78 -4.07 13.28
C TYR A 20 6.51 -3.74 14.76
N LEU A 21 7.47 -3.11 15.44
CA LEU A 21 7.34 -2.75 16.86
C LEU A 21 6.27 -1.68 17.06
N ALA A 22 6.20 -0.66 16.19
CA ALA A 22 5.15 0.35 16.23
C ALA A 22 3.76 -0.29 16.09
N THR A 23 3.59 -1.18 15.11
CA THR A 23 2.36 -1.95 14.92
C THR A 23 2.01 -2.76 16.16
N LYS A 24 2.98 -3.44 16.79
CA LYS A 24 2.77 -4.23 18.01
C LYS A 24 2.40 -3.38 19.23
N LEU A 25 2.95 -2.19 19.36
CA LEU A 25 2.59 -1.26 20.42
C LEU A 25 1.15 -0.80 20.26
N LEU A 26 0.77 -0.34 19.05
CA LEU A 26 -0.58 0.11 18.76
C LEU A 26 -1.60 -1.03 18.90
N GLU A 27 -1.29 -2.24 18.43
CA GLU A 27 -2.15 -3.42 18.59
C GLU A 27 -2.53 -3.67 20.06
N ARG A 28 -1.57 -3.50 20.98
CA ARG A 28 -1.72 -3.85 22.40
C ARG A 28 -2.21 -2.69 23.27
N ASP A 29 -1.88 -1.45 22.92
CA ASP A 29 -2.22 -0.27 23.71
C ASP A 29 -3.35 0.53 23.04
N PHE A 30 -4.55 0.42 23.59
CA PHE A 30 -5.71 1.15 23.09
C PHE A 30 -5.62 2.66 23.32
N SER A 31 -5.05 3.10 24.44
CA SER A 31 -4.90 4.52 24.77
C SER A 31 -3.92 5.19 23.81
N LEU A 32 -2.82 4.51 23.48
CA LEU A 32 -1.86 5.00 22.50
C LEU A 32 -2.47 5.12 21.10
N ARG A 33 -3.28 4.14 20.69
CA ARG A 33 -4.06 4.22 19.44
C ARG A 33 -5.01 5.40 19.43
N ASP A 34 -5.77 5.59 20.51
CA ASP A 34 -6.75 6.68 20.58
C ASP A 34 -6.05 8.04 20.50
N TYR A 35 -4.93 8.18 21.22
CA TYR A 35 -4.06 9.36 21.14
C TYR A 35 -3.63 9.64 19.70
N PHE A 36 -2.98 8.70 19.01
CA PHE A 36 -2.53 8.94 17.64
C PHE A 36 -3.68 9.16 16.65
N SER A 37 -4.79 8.44 16.82
CA SER A 37 -5.97 8.63 15.97
C SER A 37 -6.56 10.03 16.13
N SER A 38 -6.50 10.61 17.34
CA SER A 38 -7.00 11.98 17.60
C SER A 38 -6.12 13.08 17.01
N LEU A 39 -4.88 12.78 16.62
CA LEU A 39 -3.97 13.77 16.04
C LEU A 39 -4.25 14.03 14.56
N TYR A 40 -4.88 13.08 13.85
CA TYR A 40 -4.97 13.11 12.39
C TYR A 40 -6.38 12.82 11.91
N ASP A 41 -7.18 13.84 11.60
CA ASP A 41 -8.52 13.62 11.01
C ASP A 41 -8.45 12.95 9.63
N TYR A 42 -7.33 13.11 8.93
CA TYR A 42 -7.09 12.68 7.56
C TYR A 42 -5.72 12.02 7.41
N ILE A 43 -5.66 10.92 6.67
CA ILE A 43 -4.41 10.20 6.38
C ILE A 43 -4.30 10.01 4.87
N PHE A 44 -3.21 10.50 4.29
CA PHE A 44 -2.89 10.35 2.87
C PHE A 44 -1.74 9.38 2.70
N ILE A 45 -1.91 8.43 1.79
CA ILE A 45 -0.94 7.38 1.53
C ILE A 45 -0.71 7.36 0.03
N ASP A 46 0.54 7.64 -0.35
CA ASP A 46 1.01 7.57 -1.73
C ASP A 46 1.66 6.20 -1.99
N GLU A 47 1.82 5.85 -3.26
CA GLU A 47 2.41 4.57 -3.71
C GLU A 47 1.80 3.34 -3.00
N PHE A 48 0.48 3.33 -2.84
CA PHE A 48 -0.25 2.31 -2.09
C PHE A 48 -0.03 0.87 -2.60
N GLN A 49 0.27 0.70 -3.88
CA GLN A 49 0.57 -0.60 -4.48
C GLN A 49 1.85 -1.25 -3.92
N ASP A 50 2.78 -0.45 -3.37
CA ASP A 50 4.07 -0.95 -2.90
C ASP A 50 4.08 -1.29 -1.40
N LEU A 51 2.94 -1.12 -0.71
CA LEU A 51 2.88 -1.39 0.72
C LEU A 51 2.95 -2.89 1.04
N THR A 52 3.72 -3.19 2.08
CA THR A 52 3.80 -4.52 2.68
C THR A 52 2.66 -4.76 3.68
N ILE A 53 2.41 -6.02 4.01
CA ILE A 53 1.39 -6.39 5.01
C ILE A 53 1.63 -5.74 6.38
N ASN A 54 2.90 -5.55 6.78
CA ASN A 54 3.24 -4.92 8.06
C ASN A 54 2.90 -3.43 8.09
N GLN A 55 3.13 -2.74 6.96
CA GLN A 55 2.74 -1.32 6.80
C GLN A 55 1.22 -1.18 6.76
N LEU A 56 0.51 -2.07 6.05
CA LEU A 56 -0.95 -2.09 6.04
C LEU A 56 -1.54 -2.33 7.44
N ASN A 57 -0.93 -3.22 8.23
CA ASN A 57 -1.35 -3.44 9.61
C ASN A 57 -1.10 -2.21 10.50
N LEU A 58 0.05 -1.53 10.33
CA LEU A 58 0.33 -0.28 11.04
C LEU A 58 -0.78 0.74 10.76
N ILE A 59 -1.14 0.89 9.49
CA ILE A 59 -2.24 1.70 9.00
C ILE A 59 -3.52 1.29 9.74
N VAL A 60 -4.00 0.04 9.64
CA VAL A 60 -5.21 -0.42 10.36
C VAL A 60 -5.21 0.00 11.85
N TYR A 61 -4.09 -0.20 12.55
CA TYR A 61 -3.99 0.09 13.97
C TYR A 61 -3.89 1.58 14.33
N LEU A 62 -3.55 2.47 13.39
CA LEU A 62 -3.73 3.92 13.55
C LEU A 62 -5.21 4.35 13.56
N ASN A 63 -6.13 3.37 13.50
CA ASN A 63 -7.56 3.52 13.75
C ASN A 63 -8.27 4.38 12.69
N PHE A 64 -8.15 3.93 11.43
CA PHE A 64 -8.89 4.44 10.27
C PHE A 64 -10.41 4.49 10.44
N LYS A 65 -10.99 3.86 11.47
CA LYS A 65 -12.45 3.95 11.69
C LYS A 65 -12.90 5.35 12.13
N LYS A 66 -12.01 6.15 12.72
CA LYS A 66 -12.29 7.54 13.09
C LYS A 66 -11.82 8.54 12.02
N ASN A 67 -10.86 8.15 11.18
CA ASN A 67 -10.09 9.07 10.34
C ASN A 67 -10.33 8.76 8.85
N LYS A 68 -10.35 9.79 7.99
CA LYS A 68 -10.56 9.60 6.56
C LYS A 68 -9.25 9.27 5.86
N GLY A 69 -9.16 8.06 5.30
CA GLY A 69 -8.02 7.61 4.50
C GLY A 69 -8.16 7.96 3.02
N PHE A 70 -7.08 8.47 2.41
CA PHE A 70 -6.92 8.67 0.98
C PHE A 70 -5.70 7.89 0.51
N PHE A 71 -5.92 6.93 -0.38
CA PHE A 71 -4.89 6.04 -0.88
C PHE A 71 -4.71 6.31 -2.37
N VAL A 72 -3.50 6.65 -2.77
CA VAL A 72 -3.10 6.96 -4.14
C VAL A 72 -2.06 5.93 -4.57
N GLY A 73 -2.19 5.43 -5.80
CA GLY A 73 -1.29 4.43 -6.33
C GLY A 73 -1.71 3.95 -7.71
N ASP A 74 -0.81 3.24 -8.39
CA ASP A 74 -1.05 2.60 -9.68
C ASP A 74 -0.60 1.13 -9.63
N PHE A 75 -1.57 0.21 -9.68
CA PHE A 75 -1.30 -1.23 -9.63
C PHE A 75 -0.46 -1.74 -10.82
N ASN A 76 -0.46 -1.04 -11.96
CA ASN A 76 0.40 -1.40 -13.09
C ASN A 76 1.87 -1.05 -12.85
N GLN A 77 2.16 -0.19 -11.86
CA GLN A 77 3.51 0.27 -11.51
C GLN A 77 4.11 -0.49 -10.33
N GLN A 78 3.46 -1.56 -9.83
CA GLN A 78 4.06 -2.35 -8.76
C GLN A 78 5.28 -3.12 -9.26
N ILE A 79 6.46 -2.66 -8.85
CA ILE A 79 7.76 -3.26 -9.18
C ILE A 79 8.47 -3.85 -7.96
N ASN A 80 7.99 -3.55 -6.75
CA ASN A 80 8.63 -3.91 -5.47
C ASN A 80 8.13 -5.22 -4.86
N SER A 81 7.58 -6.14 -5.66
CA SER A 81 7.03 -7.41 -5.17
C SER A 81 8.09 -8.31 -4.50
N PHE A 82 9.34 -8.22 -4.95
CA PHE A 82 10.48 -8.92 -4.36
C PHE A 82 10.82 -8.48 -2.92
N GLN A 83 10.30 -7.33 -2.47
CA GLN A 83 10.45 -6.84 -1.09
C GLN A 83 9.27 -7.22 -0.18
N GLY A 84 8.36 -8.08 -0.66
CA GLY A 84 7.23 -8.57 0.12
C GLY A 84 5.96 -7.72 0.04
N SER A 85 5.89 -6.77 -0.90
CA SER A 85 4.62 -6.19 -1.33
C SER A 85 3.88 -7.19 -2.23
N ASP A 86 2.56 -7.28 -2.08
CA ASP A 86 1.71 -8.12 -2.93
C ASP A 86 0.46 -7.31 -3.28
N LEU A 87 0.11 -7.24 -4.57
CA LEU A 87 -1.12 -6.64 -5.07
C LEU A 87 -2.34 -7.13 -4.28
N ASN A 88 -2.35 -8.40 -3.88
CA ASN A 88 -3.45 -8.99 -3.12
C ASN A 88 -3.63 -8.32 -1.76
N TYR A 89 -2.55 -7.93 -1.08
CA TYR A 89 -2.66 -7.23 0.20
C TYR A 89 -3.33 -5.87 0.05
N SER A 90 -2.92 -5.09 -0.96
CA SER A 90 -3.54 -3.80 -1.25
C SER A 90 -5.01 -3.96 -1.66
N LYS A 91 -5.33 -4.97 -2.48
CA LYS A 91 -6.72 -5.28 -2.87
C LYS A 91 -7.60 -5.69 -1.68
N ASP A 92 -7.12 -6.60 -0.86
CA ASP A 92 -7.86 -7.09 0.31
C ASP A 92 -8.03 -6.00 1.36
N PHE A 93 -7.04 -5.12 1.51
CA PHE A 93 -7.15 -3.94 2.35
C PHE A 93 -8.25 -2.98 1.87
N LEU A 94 -8.31 -2.67 0.56
CA LEU A 94 -9.36 -1.81 0.02
C LEU A 94 -10.76 -2.40 0.22
N LYS A 95 -10.91 -3.72 0.09
CA LYS A 95 -12.16 -4.44 0.41
C LYS A 95 -12.50 -4.34 1.90
N LEU A 96 -11.52 -4.54 2.78
CA LEU A 96 -11.68 -4.47 4.23
C LEU A 96 -12.23 -3.11 4.70
N ILE A 97 -11.77 -2.01 4.09
CA ILE A 97 -12.21 -0.66 4.44
C ILE A 97 -13.42 -0.17 3.63
N ASN A 98 -13.97 -1.01 2.75
CA ASN A 98 -15.03 -0.64 1.81
C ASN A 98 -14.70 0.67 1.06
N ALA A 99 -13.51 0.71 0.46
CA ALA A 99 -12.98 1.92 -0.18
C ALA A 99 -13.87 2.39 -1.34
N LYS A 100 -13.97 3.71 -1.49
CA LYS A 100 -14.49 4.33 -2.72
C LYS A 100 -13.33 4.53 -3.69
N TYR A 101 -13.59 4.30 -4.96
CA TYR A 101 -12.60 4.39 -6.03
C TYR A 101 -12.78 5.67 -6.84
N GLY A 102 -11.68 6.27 -7.26
CA GLY A 102 -11.63 7.34 -8.24
C GLY A 102 -10.41 7.15 -9.12
N CYS A 103 -10.57 7.34 -10.43
CA CYS A 103 -9.52 7.10 -11.42
C CYS A 103 -9.13 8.41 -12.12
N LEU A 104 -7.83 8.68 -12.20
CA LEU A 104 -7.27 9.82 -12.94
C LEU A 104 -6.82 9.31 -14.31
N LYS A 105 -7.63 9.55 -15.34
CA LYS A 105 -7.37 9.05 -16.71
C LYS A 105 -6.44 9.96 -17.52
N GLU A 106 -6.43 11.24 -17.19
CA GLU A 106 -5.64 12.23 -17.92
C GLU A 106 -4.17 12.19 -17.49
N ASN A 107 -3.29 11.97 -18.46
CA ASN A 107 -1.85 12.04 -18.23
C ASN A 107 -1.31 13.40 -18.68
N TYR A 108 -0.75 14.13 -17.73
CA TYR A 108 -0.17 15.47 -17.97
C TYR A 108 1.36 15.45 -18.11
N ARG A 109 2.01 14.28 -17.97
CA ARG A 109 3.47 14.16 -17.95
C ARG A 109 4.03 13.90 -19.35
N ASN A 110 3.41 13.00 -20.10
CA ASN A 110 3.97 12.44 -21.33
C ASN A 110 3.09 12.75 -22.54
N PRO A 111 3.68 12.98 -23.73
CA PRO A 111 2.95 13.06 -24.98
C PRO A 111 2.20 11.76 -25.30
N LYS A 112 1.11 11.88 -26.06
CA LYS A 112 0.25 10.75 -26.44
C LYS A 112 1.01 9.57 -27.05
N VAL A 113 2.02 9.81 -27.88
CA VAL A 113 2.82 8.74 -28.51
C VAL A 113 3.52 7.83 -27.49
N ILE A 114 3.99 8.39 -26.36
CA ILE A 114 4.62 7.63 -25.28
C ILE A 114 3.55 6.85 -24.50
N LEU A 115 2.39 7.47 -24.26
CA LEU A 115 1.27 6.83 -23.56
C LEU A 115 0.75 5.63 -24.35
N ASP A 116 0.49 5.80 -25.65
CA ASP A 116 -0.01 4.74 -26.52
C ASP A 116 0.96 3.55 -26.55
N SER A 117 2.26 3.82 -26.64
CA SER A 117 3.30 2.79 -26.60
C SER A 117 3.33 2.03 -25.27
N SER A 118 3.22 2.75 -24.16
CA SER A 118 3.20 2.16 -22.81
C SER A 118 1.94 1.31 -22.57
N ASN A 119 0.77 1.81 -22.99
CA ASN A 119 -0.50 1.10 -22.83
C ASN A 119 -0.50 -0.21 -23.63
N ASN A 120 -0.01 -0.18 -24.87
CA ASN A 120 0.13 -1.39 -25.69
C ASN A 120 1.00 -2.46 -25.02
N LEU A 121 2.09 -2.05 -24.34
CA LEU A 121 2.95 -2.98 -23.61
C LEU A 121 2.23 -3.61 -22.41
N ILE A 122 1.44 -2.82 -21.67
CA ILE A 122 0.66 -3.29 -20.52
C ILE A 122 -0.43 -4.26 -20.99
N GLU A 123 -1.16 -3.94 -22.05
CA GLU A 123 -2.21 -4.82 -22.62
C GLU A 123 -1.64 -6.17 -23.06
N GLN A 124 -0.48 -6.19 -23.70
CA GLN A 124 0.20 -7.42 -24.07
C GLN A 124 0.52 -8.28 -22.83
N LYS A 125 1.06 -7.67 -21.77
CA LYS A 125 1.33 -8.37 -20.50
C LYS A 125 0.06 -8.99 -19.91
N LEU A 126 -1.06 -8.26 -19.91
CA LEU A 126 -2.33 -8.75 -19.36
C LEU A 126 -2.93 -9.89 -20.19
N SER A 127 -2.79 -9.83 -21.51
CA SER A 127 -3.27 -10.89 -22.40
C SER A 127 -2.58 -12.24 -22.18
N LEU A 128 -1.32 -12.21 -21.74
CA LEU A 128 -0.50 -13.40 -21.49
C LEU A 128 -0.77 -14.06 -20.12
N ASN A 129 -1.29 -13.31 -19.15
CA ASN A 129 -1.36 -13.74 -17.74
C ASN A 129 -2.70 -14.33 -17.28
N ASN A 130 -3.63 -14.68 -18.20
CA ASN A 130 -4.99 -15.16 -17.90
C ASN A 130 -5.84 -14.19 -17.02
N ARG A 131 -6.77 -13.53 -17.70
CA ARG A 131 -7.95 -12.69 -17.33
C ARG A 131 -8.30 -12.32 -15.88
N GLU A 132 -8.02 -13.08 -14.83
CA GLU A 132 -8.41 -12.73 -13.44
C GLU A 132 -7.68 -11.48 -12.92
N GLN A 133 -6.48 -11.19 -13.42
CA GLN A 133 -5.77 -9.94 -13.11
C GLN A 133 -6.27 -8.73 -13.93
N GLY A 134 -6.89 -8.98 -15.09
CA GLY A 134 -7.30 -7.97 -16.06
C GLY A 134 -8.68 -7.35 -15.79
N GLU A 135 -9.62 -8.11 -15.22
CA GLU A 135 -10.99 -7.63 -14.98
C GLU A 135 -11.04 -6.46 -14.00
N LEU A 136 -10.23 -6.47 -12.94
CA LEU A 136 -10.19 -5.37 -11.98
C LEU A 136 -9.51 -4.11 -12.54
N LEU A 137 -8.50 -4.27 -13.41
CA LEU A 137 -7.88 -3.14 -14.12
C LEU A 137 -8.89 -2.50 -15.08
N HIS A 138 -9.65 -3.31 -15.81
CA HIS A 138 -10.67 -2.81 -16.74
C HIS A 138 -11.82 -2.05 -16.03
N GLU A 139 -12.24 -2.50 -14.85
CA GLU A 139 -13.23 -1.82 -14.00
C GLU A 139 -12.70 -0.52 -13.36
N THR A 140 -11.37 -0.41 -13.18
CA THR A 140 -10.75 0.81 -12.63
C THR A 140 -10.59 1.91 -13.70
N PHE A 141 -10.56 1.55 -14.99
CA PHE A 141 -10.30 2.48 -16.11
C PHE A 141 -11.49 2.74 -17.04
N SER A 142 -12.64 2.10 -16.83
CA SER A 142 -13.92 2.42 -17.51
C SER A 142 -14.69 3.47 -16.73
#